data_AF-A0A3S9VTD5-F1
#
_entry.id   AF-A0A3S9VTD5-F1
#
_cell.length_a   1.000
_cell.length_b   1.000
_cell.length_c   1.000
_cell.angle_alpha   90.00
_cell.angle_beta   90.00
_cell.angle_gamma   90.00
#
_symmetry.space_group_name_H-M   'P 1'
#
loop_
_entity.id
_entity.type
_entity.pdbx_description
1 polymer ?
#
loop_
_entity_poly.entity_id
_entity_poly.type
_entity_poly.pdbx_seq_one_letter_code
_entity_poly.pdbx_strand_id
1 'polypeptide(L)'
;MLAIPFSIINIGCQDVEVGYLSTEYAGYSLDSLVINYELDATPPEEVPNPEYQMYLDMGFSPEEIAMFFQIYPTMLVGGGADWLRVTYGMPWTSTPIEGIEGSNPIWCQVKSITSEGGDADKLAACISVRGNGVLSVPVENDIPRGRYSISLNFWNEGWSKDVNDCFTIIVK
;
A
#
# COMPACT_ATOMS: atom_id res chain seq x y z
N MET A 1 27.87 -16.67 72.38
CA MET A 1 26.96 -16.89 71.23
C MET A 1 26.85 -15.58 70.47
N LEU A 2 27.51 -15.46 69.33
CA LEU A 2 27.34 -14.31 68.42
C LEU A 2 26.20 -14.65 67.46
N ALA A 3 25.14 -13.84 67.44
CA ALA A 3 24.06 -13.97 66.46
C ALA A 3 24.39 -13.12 65.23
N ILE A 4 24.57 -13.78 64.08
CA ILE A 4 24.75 -13.12 62.78
C ILE A 4 23.35 -12.83 62.23
N PRO A 5 22.97 -11.57 61.97
CA PRO A 5 21.68 -11.28 61.36
C PRO A 5 21.69 -11.75 59.90
N PHE A 6 20.74 -12.63 59.58
CA PHE A 6 20.50 -13.16 58.24
C PHE A 6 19.80 -12.06 57.42
N SER A 7 20.56 -11.33 56.60
CA SER A 7 20.00 -10.37 55.65
C SER A 7 19.27 -11.11 54.54
N ILE A 8 17.95 -11.08 54.57
CA ILE A 8 17.07 -11.60 53.51
C ILE A 8 17.19 -10.63 52.32
N ILE A 9 17.97 -11.00 51.32
CA ILE A 9 18.00 -10.31 50.03
C ILE A 9 16.70 -10.65 49.31
N ASN A 10 15.76 -9.69 49.30
CA ASN A 10 14.59 -9.74 48.43
C ASN A 10 15.07 -9.54 46.98
N ILE A 11 15.27 -10.63 46.24
CA ILE A 11 15.38 -10.57 44.78
C ILE A 11 13.94 -10.47 44.26
N GLY A 12 13.43 -9.24 44.17
CA GLY A 12 12.22 -8.98 43.41
C GLY A 12 12.57 -9.04 41.92
N CYS A 13 12.20 -10.14 41.24
CA CYS A 13 12.08 -10.13 39.79
C CYS A 13 10.87 -9.25 39.45
N GLN A 14 11.08 -7.96 39.22
CA GLN A 14 10.08 -7.15 38.53
C GLN A 14 10.24 -7.43 37.03
N ASP A 15 9.40 -8.30 36.50
CA ASP A 15 9.18 -8.37 35.06
C ASP A 15 8.60 -7.02 34.64
N VAL A 16 9.43 -6.18 34.01
CA VAL A 16 8.98 -4.94 33.42
C VAL A 16 8.39 -5.30 32.06
N GLU A 17 7.08 -5.16 31.89
CA GLU A 17 6.46 -5.33 30.57
C GLU A 17 7.06 -4.31 29.59
N VAL A 18 7.77 -4.81 28.58
CA VAL A 18 8.36 -3.97 27.54
C VAL A 18 7.30 -3.68 26.49
N GLY A 19 6.90 -2.41 26.40
CA GLY A 19 6.01 -1.89 25.36
C GLY A 19 4.61 -2.51 25.34
N TYR A 20 3.87 -2.25 24.26
CA TYR A 20 2.57 -2.86 23.99
C TYR A 20 2.31 -2.95 22.49
N LEU A 21 1.37 -3.82 22.10
CA LEU A 21 0.83 -3.90 20.74
C LEU A 21 -0.65 -4.32 20.78
N SER A 22 -1.51 -3.47 20.22
CA SER A 22 -2.95 -3.70 20.06
C SER A 22 -3.35 -3.66 18.60
N THR A 23 -4.28 -4.54 18.25
CA THR A 23 -4.87 -4.70 16.91
C THR A 23 -6.40 -4.79 16.98
N GLU A 24 -7.00 -4.38 18.11
CA GLU A 24 -8.44 -4.51 18.36
C GLU A 24 -9.30 -3.80 17.32
N TYR A 25 -8.84 -2.63 16.85
CA TYR A 25 -9.51 -1.81 15.84
C TYR A 25 -8.79 -1.85 14.49
N ALA A 26 -7.90 -2.84 14.29
CA ALA A 26 -7.10 -2.94 13.07
C ALA A 26 -7.99 -3.23 11.85
N GLY A 27 -7.89 -2.40 10.81
CA GLY A 27 -8.68 -2.59 9.61
C GLY A 27 -8.35 -1.59 8.50
N TYR A 28 -8.82 -1.90 7.30
CA TYR A 28 -8.72 -0.98 6.16
C TYR A 28 -10.05 -0.29 5.94
N SER A 29 -10.00 1.03 5.72
CA SER A 29 -11.16 1.81 5.27
C SER A 29 -11.65 1.37 3.89
N LEU A 30 -10.72 1.00 3.00
CA LEU A 30 -10.99 0.31 1.74
C LEU A 30 -10.32 -1.05 1.79
N ASP A 31 -11.09 -2.09 2.09
CA ASP A 31 -10.60 -3.46 2.34
C ASP A 31 -10.35 -4.28 1.07
N SER A 32 -10.44 -3.66 -0.11
CA SER A 32 -10.22 -4.35 -1.37
C SER A 32 -9.52 -3.51 -2.44
N LEU A 33 -8.72 -4.20 -3.26
CA LEU A 33 -8.03 -3.66 -4.44
C LEU A 33 -8.37 -4.52 -5.66
N VAL A 34 -8.74 -3.86 -6.76
CA VAL A 34 -9.02 -4.53 -8.03
C VAL A 34 -7.82 -4.35 -8.96
N ILE A 35 -7.33 -5.47 -9.47
CA ILE A 35 -6.27 -5.55 -10.47
C ILE A 35 -6.89 -6.08 -11.76
N ASN A 36 -6.75 -5.33 -12.85
CA ASN A 36 -7.16 -5.81 -14.17
C ASN A 36 -6.11 -6.81 -14.67
N TYR A 37 -6.55 -8.00 -15.08
CA TYR A 37 -5.69 -9.03 -15.67
C TYR A 37 -5.29 -8.65 -17.10
N GLU A 38 -6.25 -8.13 -17.86
CA GLU A 38 -6.02 -7.56 -19.19
C GLU A 38 -5.90 -6.04 -19.06
N LEU A 39 -4.69 -5.52 -19.34
CA LEU A 39 -4.38 -4.10 -19.23
C LEU A 39 -4.63 -3.40 -20.56
N ASP A 40 -5.40 -2.32 -20.54
CA ASP A 40 -5.52 -1.44 -21.70
C ASP A 40 -4.37 -0.42 -21.68
N ALA A 41 -3.27 -0.81 -22.34
CA ALA A 41 -2.05 -0.02 -22.43
C ALA A 41 -1.96 0.81 -23.72
N THR A 42 -3.09 1.04 -24.41
CA THR A 42 -3.13 1.80 -25.66
C THR A 42 -2.54 3.20 -25.45
N PRO A 43 -1.48 3.61 -26.18
CA PRO A 43 -0.94 4.96 -26.05
C PRO A 43 -1.95 6.03 -26.43
N PRO A 44 -1.98 7.19 -25.74
CA PRO A 44 -2.78 8.32 -26.15
C PRO A 44 -2.20 8.95 -27.42
N GLU A 45 -3.05 9.65 -28.16
CA GLU A 45 -2.65 10.41 -29.34
C GLU A 45 -2.36 11.87 -28.96
N GLU A 46 -1.24 12.40 -29.45
CA GLU A 46 -0.91 13.81 -29.31
C GLU A 46 -1.60 14.61 -30.41
N VAL A 47 -2.50 15.52 -30.01
CA VAL A 47 -3.28 16.36 -30.94
C VAL A 47 -3.11 17.84 -30.60
N PRO A 48 -3.35 18.76 -31.55
CA PRO A 48 -3.38 20.18 -31.26
C PRO A 48 -4.41 20.52 -30.16
N ASN A 49 -4.02 21.37 -29.22
CA ASN A 49 -4.90 21.81 -28.14
C ASN A 49 -5.74 23.02 -28.58
N PRO A 50 -7.07 22.89 -28.75
CA PRO A 50 -7.91 24.00 -29.18
C PRO A 50 -7.98 25.14 -28.15
N GLU A 51 -7.81 24.85 -26.86
CA GLU A 51 -7.77 25.89 -25.82
C GLU A 51 -6.52 26.75 -25.94
N TYR A 52 -5.37 26.15 -26.29
CA TYR A 52 -4.15 26.90 -26.53
C TYR A 52 -4.32 27.92 -27.66
N GLN A 53 -4.94 27.51 -28.78
CA GLN A 53 -5.22 28.42 -29.89
C GLN A 53 -6.20 29.54 -29.48
N MET A 54 -7.22 29.22 -28.69
CA MET A 54 -8.17 30.21 -28.17
C MET A 54 -7.46 31.32 -27.39
N TYR A 55 -6.51 30.99 -26.51
CA TYR A 55 -5.79 32.00 -25.74
C TYR A 55 -4.81 32.83 -26.59
N LEU A 56 -4.18 32.22 -27.59
CA LEU A 56 -3.40 32.98 -28.58
C LEU A 56 -4.29 34.01 -29.30
N ASP A 57 -5.49 33.60 -29.72
CA ASP A 57 -6.44 34.47 -30.41
C ASP A 57 -6.97 35.59 -29.50
N MET A 58 -6.99 35.38 -28.17
CA MET A 58 -7.31 36.39 -27.16
C MET A 58 -6.13 37.34 -26.85
N GLY A 59 -4.97 37.13 -27.46
CA GLY A 59 -3.79 38.00 -27.35
C GLY A 59 -2.82 37.65 -26.22
N PHE A 60 -2.96 36.48 -25.59
CA PHE A 60 -1.98 36.00 -24.61
C PHE A 60 -0.71 35.49 -25.29
N SER A 61 0.44 35.71 -24.66
CA SER A 61 1.71 35.12 -25.12
C SER A 61 1.81 33.64 -24.72
N PRO A 62 2.60 32.81 -25.43
CA PRO A 62 2.85 31.42 -25.02
C PRO A 62 3.30 31.27 -23.57
N GLU A 63 4.13 32.20 -23.08
CA GLU A 63 4.61 32.22 -21.70
C GLU A 63 3.48 32.49 -20.71
N GLU A 64 2.59 33.43 -21.01
CA GLU A 64 1.42 33.73 -20.18
C GLU A 64 0.44 32.56 -20.13
N ILE A 65 0.24 31.88 -21.26
CA ILE A 65 -0.65 30.71 -21.35
C ILE A 65 -0.13 29.57 -20.48
N ALA A 66 1.17 29.27 -20.58
CA ALA A 66 1.80 28.24 -19.76
C ALA A 66 1.80 28.62 -18.27
N MET A 67 2.07 29.89 -17.94
CA MET A 67 2.19 30.35 -16.55
C MET A 67 0.85 30.43 -15.84
N PHE A 68 -0.18 31.01 -16.47
CA PHE A 68 -1.45 31.28 -15.82
C PHE A 68 -2.47 30.16 -15.98
N PHE A 69 -2.44 29.44 -17.11
CA PHE A 69 -3.46 28.43 -17.43
C PHE A 69 -2.92 27.01 -17.47
N GLN A 70 -1.59 26.82 -17.46
CA GLN A 70 -0.94 25.50 -17.59
C GLN A 70 -1.40 24.74 -18.85
N ILE A 71 -1.68 25.50 -19.92
CA ILE A 71 -2.12 24.99 -21.21
C ILE A 71 -0.94 25.00 -22.18
N TYR A 72 -0.79 23.90 -22.92
CA TYR A 72 0.31 23.69 -23.86
C TYR A 72 -0.21 23.51 -25.30
N PRO A 73 0.64 23.71 -26.34
CA PRO A 73 0.21 23.66 -27.75
C PRO A 73 -0.45 22.37 -28.18
N THR A 74 -0.07 21.26 -27.55
CA THR A 74 -0.63 19.93 -27.78
C THR A 74 -1.22 19.38 -26.50
N MET A 75 -2.14 18.43 -26.67
CA MET A 75 -2.73 17.66 -25.58
C MET A 75 -2.78 16.19 -25.96
N LEU A 76 -2.73 15.32 -24.96
CA LEU A 76 -2.91 13.89 -25.12
C LEU A 76 -4.41 13.57 -25.04
N VAL A 77 -4.94 12.88 -26.04
CA VAL A 77 -6.35 12.47 -26.11
C VAL A 77 -6.44 10.96 -26.26
N GLY A 78 -7.45 10.37 -25.63
CA GLY A 78 -7.64 8.92 -25.61
C GLY A 78 -6.61 8.23 -24.73
N GLY A 79 -6.15 7.07 -25.20
CA GLY A 79 -5.28 6.18 -24.43
C GLY A 79 -6.08 5.26 -23.51
N GLY A 80 -5.49 4.09 -23.27
CA GLY A 80 -6.07 3.08 -22.41
C GLY A 80 -5.97 3.44 -20.94
N ALA A 81 -6.90 2.92 -20.13
CA ALA A 81 -6.98 3.21 -18.70
C ALA A 81 -5.72 2.81 -17.91
N ASP A 82 -4.91 1.89 -18.46
CA ASP A 82 -3.70 1.37 -17.84
C ASP A 82 -2.41 1.88 -18.51
N TRP A 83 -2.50 2.74 -19.54
CA TRP A 83 -1.32 3.20 -20.29
C TRP A 83 -0.24 3.82 -19.41
N LEU A 84 -0.62 4.78 -18.54
CA LEU A 84 0.33 5.39 -17.59
C LEU A 84 0.94 4.34 -16.66
N ARG A 85 0.11 3.42 -16.17
CA ARG A 85 0.53 2.38 -15.22
C ARG A 85 1.58 1.46 -15.84
N VAL A 86 1.32 0.97 -17.05
CA VAL A 86 2.24 0.10 -17.79
C VAL A 86 3.50 0.86 -18.20
N THR A 87 3.36 2.07 -18.74
CA THR A 87 4.48 2.88 -19.23
C THR A 87 5.49 3.20 -18.13
N TYR A 88 5.02 3.50 -16.92
CA TYR A 88 5.87 3.91 -15.81
C TYR A 88 6.05 2.84 -14.72
N GLY A 89 5.60 1.61 -14.97
CA GLY A 89 5.75 0.52 -13.99
C GLY A 89 5.01 0.75 -12.67
N MET A 90 3.91 1.51 -12.68
CA MET A 90 3.23 1.92 -11.45
C MET A 90 2.54 0.71 -10.79
N PRO A 91 2.87 0.35 -9.55
CA PRO A 91 2.24 -0.79 -8.88
C PRO A 91 0.78 -0.50 -8.52
N TRP A 92 0.02 -1.56 -8.28
CA TRP A 92 -1.27 -1.50 -7.63
C TRP A 92 -1.06 -1.42 -6.12
N THR A 93 -1.59 -0.38 -5.46
CA THR A 93 -1.35 -0.13 -4.04
C THR A 93 -2.65 0.01 -3.25
N SER A 94 -2.71 -0.56 -2.06
CA SER A 94 -3.82 -0.36 -1.11
C SER A 94 -3.70 0.98 -0.38
N THR A 95 -4.75 1.33 0.38
CA THR A 95 -4.63 2.31 1.47
C THR A 95 -3.78 1.74 2.62
N PRO A 96 -3.24 2.57 3.53
CA PRO A 96 -2.66 2.06 4.77
C PRO A 96 -3.73 1.39 5.64
N ILE A 97 -3.30 0.45 6.48
CA ILE A 97 -4.15 -0.10 7.54
C ILE A 97 -4.24 0.92 8.69
N GLU A 98 -5.40 1.00 9.32
CA GLU A 98 -5.68 1.87 10.47
C GLU A 98 -5.85 1.03 11.74
N GLY A 99 -5.81 1.65 12.93
CA GLY A 99 -6.09 0.97 14.20
C GLY A 99 -5.00 0.04 14.75
N ILE A 100 -3.78 0.14 14.23
CA ILE A 100 -2.59 -0.49 14.84
C ILE A 100 -2.01 0.46 15.88
N GLU A 101 -1.99 0.04 17.14
CA GLU A 101 -1.48 0.83 18.25
C GLU A 101 -0.37 0.08 18.98
N GLY A 102 0.74 0.73 19.30
CA GLY A 102 1.83 0.08 20.00
C GLY A 102 3.07 0.94 20.19
N SER A 103 4.03 0.40 20.91
CA SER A 103 5.35 1.02 21.07
C SER A 103 6.15 0.92 19.77
N ASN A 104 6.76 2.04 19.36
CA ASN A 104 7.60 2.09 18.16
C ASN A 104 8.98 1.45 18.41
N PRO A 105 9.61 0.84 17.38
CA PRO A 105 9.10 0.64 16.03
C PRO A 105 8.12 -0.54 15.93
N ILE A 106 7.07 -0.39 15.13
CA ILE A 106 6.16 -1.49 14.74
C ILE A 106 6.52 -1.94 13.33
N TRP A 107 6.71 -3.24 13.17
CA TRP A 107 7.00 -3.89 11.90
C TRP A 107 5.77 -4.61 11.35
N CYS A 108 5.75 -4.85 10.05
CA CYS A 108 4.64 -5.49 9.34
C CYS A 108 5.18 -6.45 8.28
N GLN A 109 4.53 -7.61 8.13
CA GLN A 109 4.80 -8.58 7.07
C GLN A 109 3.52 -9.28 6.63
N VAL A 110 3.52 -9.81 5.41
CA VAL A 110 2.46 -10.73 4.97
C VAL A 110 2.61 -12.03 5.76
N LYS A 111 1.53 -12.40 6.47
CA LYS A 111 1.47 -13.64 7.24
C LYS A 111 1.08 -14.81 6.34
N SER A 112 -0.02 -14.65 5.60
CA SER A 112 -0.57 -15.70 4.75
C SER A 112 -1.49 -15.11 3.70
N ILE A 113 -1.61 -15.84 2.59
CA ILE A 113 -2.50 -15.53 1.48
C ILE A 113 -3.34 -16.79 1.22
N THR A 114 -4.65 -16.61 1.11
CA THR A 114 -5.55 -17.66 0.61
C THR A 114 -6.20 -17.17 -0.68
N SER A 115 -6.63 -18.11 -1.53
CA SER A 115 -7.22 -17.77 -2.83
C SER A 115 -8.49 -18.58 -3.12
N GLU A 116 -9.47 -17.91 -3.71
CA GLU A 116 -10.65 -18.50 -4.34
C GLU A 116 -10.53 -18.30 -5.86
N GLY A 117 -10.42 -19.41 -6.60
CA GLY A 117 -10.31 -19.40 -8.07
C GLY A 117 -8.96 -18.97 -8.65
N GLY A 118 -7.98 -18.62 -7.80
CA GLY A 118 -6.63 -18.21 -8.19
C GLY A 118 -5.52 -19.10 -7.63
N ASP A 119 -4.29 -18.58 -7.68
CA ASP A 119 -3.05 -19.21 -7.19
C ASP A 119 -2.36 -18.29 -6.18
N ALA A 120 -2.47 -18.62 -4.88
CA ALA A 120 -1.93 -17.82 -3.79
C ALA A 120 -0.40 -17.72 -3.81
N ASP A 121 0.31 -18.75 -4.29
CA ASP A 121 1.77 -18.78 -4.33
C ASP A 121 2.32 -17.75 -5.34
N LYS A 122 1.62 -17.58 -6.47
CA LYS A 122 1.95 -16.54 -7.46
C LYS A 122 1.79 -15.12 -6.91
N LEU A 123 0.72 -14.86 -6.15
CA LEU A 123 0.58 -13.57 -5.47
C LEU A 123 1.65 -13.38 -4.39
N ALA A 124 1.91 -14.42 -3.58
CA ALA A 124 2.91 -14.38 -2.53
C ALA A 124 4.33 -14.10 -3.06
N ALA A 125 4.65 -14.57 -4.27
CA ALA A 125 5.95 -14.36 -4.90
C ALA A 125 6.26 -12.90 -5.26
N CYS A 126 5.24 -12.03 -5.42
CA CYS A 126 5.43 -10.67 -5.91
C CYS A 126 4.84 -9.56 -5.02
N ILE A 127 3.88 -9.87 -4.14
CA ILE A 127 3.29 -8.88 -3.24
C ILE A 127 4.32 -8.41 -2.22
N SER A 128 4.27 -7.12 -1.91
CA SER A 128 5.06 -6.51 -0.83
C SER A 128 4.15 -5.74 0.12
N VAL A 129 4.61 -5.58 1.36
CA VAL A 129 3.92 -4.80 2.39
C VAL A 129 4.88 -3.81 3.03
N ARG A 130 4.43 -2.58 3.26
CA ARG A 130 5.17 -1.55 3.99
C ARG A 130 4.84 -1.60 5.48
N GLY A 131 5.66 -0.98 6.33
CA GLY A 131 5.45 -0.98 7.79
C GLY A 131 4.08 -0.46 8.24
N ASN A 132 3.43 0.39 7.45
CA ASN A 132 2.07 0.91 7.68
C ASN A 132 0.96 0.05 7.03
N GLY A 133 1.26 -1.20 6.69
CA GLY A 133 0.31 -2.14 6.09
C GLY A 133 0.03 -1.94 4.59
N VAL A 134 0.53 -0.88 3.93
CA VAL A 134 0.27 -0.69 2.50
C VAL A 134 0.79 -1.88 1.69
N LEU A 135 -0.14 -2.60 1.06
CA LEU A 135 0.13 -3.68 0.13
C LEU A 135 0.43 -3.11 -1.25
N SER A 136 1.39 -3.70 -1.94
CA SER A 136 1.81 -3.30 -3.27
C SER A 136 2.05 -4.53 -4.15
N VAL A 137 1.40 -4.54 -5.32
CA VAL A 137 1.56 -5.57 -6.35
C VAL A 137 2.13 -4.91 -7.61
N PRO A 138 3.26 -5.39 -8.16
CA PRO A 138 3.83 -4.86 -9.40
C PRO A 138 2.84 -4.92 -10.58
N VAL A 139 2.89 -3.95 -11.49
CA VAL A 139 2.05 -3.98 -12.70
C VAL A 139 2.37 -5.18 -13.58
N GLU A 140 3.65 -5.51 -13.72
CA GLU A 140 4.11 -6.73 -14.37
C GLU A 140 4.05 -7.87 -13.37
N ASN A 141 3.08 -8.75 -13.55
CA ASN A 141 2.87 -9.93 -12.73
C ASN A 141 2.17 -11.02 -13.56
N ASP A 142 2.19 -12.25 -13.07
CA ASP A 142 1.54 -13.40 -13.70
C ASP A 142 0.44 -14.01 -12.82
N ILE A 143 -0.13 -13.18 -11.94
CA ILE A 143 -1.17 -13.57 -10.98
C ILE A 143 -2.44 -13.93 -11.76
N PRO A 144 -2.98 -15.15 -11.62
CA PRO A 144 -4.20 -15.52 -12.32
C PRO A 144 -5.41 -14.77 -11.77
N ARG A 145 -6.48 -14.71 -12.59
CA ARG A 145 -7.79 -14.22 -12.13
C ARG A 145 -8.23 -15.00 -10.90
N GLY A 146 -8.81 -14.29 -9.94
CA GLY A 146 -9.22 -14.88 -8.67
C GLY A 146 -9.43 -13.84 -7.58
N ARG A 147 -9.90 -14.31 -6.43
CA ARG A 147 -10.06 -13.51 -5.22
C ARG A 147 -9.05 -13.99 -4.18
N TYR A 148 -8.30 -13.07 -3.62
CA TYR A 148 -7.20 -13.34 -2.70
C TYR A 148 -7.47 -12.66 -1.37
N SER A 149 -7.41 -13.41 -0.27
CA SER A 149 -7.50 -12.88 1.09
C SER A 149 -6.12 -12.83 1.73
N ILE A 150 -5.74 -11.66 2.25
CA ILE A 150 -4.42 -11.38 2.79
C ILE A 150 -4.54 -11.20 4.30
N SER A 151 -3.69 -11.92 5.03
CA SER A 151 -3.49 -11.74 6.47
C SER A 151 -2.12 -11.11 6.71
N LEU A 152 -2.05 -10.20 7.68
CA LEU A 152 -0.82 -9.52 8.07
C LEU A 152 -0.41 -9.91 9.49
N ASN A 153 0.89 -9.87 9.76
CA ASN A 153 1.44 -9.92 11.11
C ASN A 153 2.14 -8.59 11.41
N PHE A 154 1.84 -8.05 12.59
CA PHE A 154 2.50 -6.89 13.15
C PHE A 154 3.28 -7.31 14.39
N TRP A 155 4.47 -6.76 14.57
CA TRP A 155 5.28 -7.04 15.76
C TRP A 155 6.13 -5.85 16.18
N ASN A 156 6.43 -5.82 17.47
CA ASN A 156 7.43 -4.95 18.07
C ASN A 156 8.16 -5.72 19.18
N GLU A 157 8.95 -5.05 20.00
CA GLU A 157 9.70 -5.71 21.07
C GLU A 157 8.75 -6.37 22.08
N GLY A 158 8.80 -7.69 22.17
CA GLY A 158 7.99 -8.49 23.11
C GLY A 158 6.58 -8.86 22.62
N TRP A 159 6.09 -8.31 21.51
CA TRP A 159 4.73 -8.57 21.02
C TRP A 159 4.66 -8.92 19.54
N SER A 160 3.74 -9.82 19.20
CA SER A 160 3.39 -10.17 17.83
C SER A 160 1.87 -10.42 17.75
N LYS A 161 1.21 -9.80 16.78
CA LYS A 161 -0.25 -9.86 16.59
C LYS A 161 -0.58 -10.07 15.13
N ASP A 162 -1.48 -11.01 14.88
CA ASP A 162 -2.01 -11.28 13.55
C ASP A 162 -3.31 -10.53 13.32
N VAL A 163 -3.46 -9.96 12.12
CA VAL A 163 -4.72 -9.43 11.62
C VAL A 163 -5.10 -10.30 10.41
N ASN A 164 -6.00 -11.26 10.64
CA ASN A 164 -6.35 -12.26 9.64
C ASN A 164 -7.37 -11.71 8.65
N ASP A 165 -7.27 -12.15 7.39
CA ASP A 165 -8.20 -11.84 6.29
C ASP A 165 -8.56 -10.35 6.20
N CYS A 166 -7.58 -9.48 6.46
CA CYS A 166 -7.78 -8.05 6.64
C CYS A 166 -7.89 -7.27 5.33
N PHE A 167 -7.48 -7.88 4.20
CA PHE A 167 -7.52 -7.22 2.90
C PHE A 167 -7.80 -8.21 1.77
N THR A 168 -8.52 -7.77 0.75
CA THR A 168 -8.83 -8.56 -0.44
C THR A 168 -8.16 -7.99 -1.69
N ILE A 169 -7.46 -8.82 -2.47
CA ILE A 169 -7.06 -8.48 -3.84
C ILE A 169 -7.97 -9.26 -4.82
N ILE A 170 -8.54 -8.56 -5.80
CA ILE A 170 -9.42 -9.15 -6.82
C ILE A 170 -8.75 -8.97 -8.18
N VAL A 171 -8.37 -10.07 -8.82
CA VAL A 171 -7.80 -10.07 -10.17
C VAL A 171 -8.90 -10.47 -11.15
N LYS A 172 -9.25 -9.61 -12.12
CA LYS A 172 -10.35 -9.83 -13.06
C LYS A 172 -10.00 -9.48 -14.51
#